data_AF-A0A2P5ETQ9-F1
#
_entry.id   AF-A0A2P5ETQ9-F1
#
_cell.length_a   1.000
_cell.length_b   1.000
_cell.length_c   1.000
_cell.angle_alpha   90.00
_cell.angle_beta   90.00
_cell.angle_gamma   90.00
#
_symmetry.space_group_name_H-M   'P 1'
#
loop_
_entity.id
_entity.type
_entity.pdbx_description
1 polymer ?
#
loop_
_entity_poly.entity_id
_entity_poly.type
_entity_poly.pdbx_seq_one_letter_code
_entity_poly.pdbx_strand_id
1 'polypeptide(L)'
;MTSEEPEPNPTSDHIMDWLEDSVSFLPSFLDDPYHSGEINGYQWWDENQDTGHDLIHTLDTSLNSPSPDAAATTVTANPVNPTISNHLPLPNSAKKRKSADDPIPKTSQNHHNHRRNHGRRIIQAEDGDAAVEEVVAIRKSVGNRKNSAKATGNNCNNSNNKEGRWAEQLLNPCAAAITEGNCTRVQHLVYVLHELASLTGDANHRLAFHGLRALTHHISSSGSAYSAPVGTVTFSSAEPRFFQKSLIKFYEVSPWFAFPNNIANSSILQLLGEETDRTRNLHILDIGVSHGVQWPILLEALTRRSGGPPPLVRITIIAGTAETDQNTATPFSKGPPGDNFSSRLLCFAKSMNINLQINRLDNQPLQNLNAQTINSSDNETLIVCAQFRLHHLSHNTLDERTEFLRSLRRIEPKGVILSENDIECSCSSCGNFAAGFSRRVEYLWRFLDSTSSAFKGRESSERQLMEGEAAKALTNRGEMNEGKEKWCERMRGAGFVGEALGEDTIDGGRALLRKYDSNWEMRVEEKDGFAGLRWKGQPVSFCSLWKLDMNDS
;
A
#
# COMPACT_ATOMS: atom_id res chain seq x y z
N MET A 1 -46.85 72.82 -7.42
CA MET A 1 -47.32 72.14 -8.64
C MET A 1 -47.00 70.67 -8.48
N THR A 2 -47.90 69.80 -8.94
CA THR A 2 -47.92 68.33 -8.77
C THR A 2 -47.25 67.59 -9.94
N SER A 3 -47.34 66.25 -9.94
CA SER A 3 -47.11 65.28 -11.04
C SER A 3 -45.67 65.09 -11.55
N GLU A 4 -45.20 63.90 -11.96
CA GLU A 4 -45.56 62.47 -11.67
C GLU A 4 -44.45 61.54 -12.27
N GLU A 5 -44.54 60.23 -12.01
CA GLU A 5 -43.68 59.09 -12.46
C GLU A 5 -43.83 58.72 -13.98
N PRO A 6 -43.26 57.62 -14.56
CA PRO A 6 -42.43 56.49 -14.03
C PRO A 6 -41.19 55.98 -14.88
N GLU A 7 -40.44 55.04 -14.27
CA GLU A 7 -39.66 53.82 -14.71
C GLU A 7 -39.53 53.31 -16.18
N PRO A 8 -38.69 52.27 -16.52
CA PRO A 8 -37.41 51.79 -15.91
C PRO A 8 -36.29 51.28 -16.91
N ASN A 9 -35.11 50.94 -16.33
CA ASN A 9 -33.94 50.06 -16.68
C ASN A 9 -34.04 48.93 -17.77
N PRO A 10 -32.95 48.17 -18.10
CA PRO A 10 -31.48 48.34 -17.89
C PRO A 10 -30.56 47.95 -19.11
N THR A 11 -29.25 48.28 -19.05
CA THR A 11 -28.03 47.68 -19.70
C THR A 11 -26.88 48.70 -19.56
N SER A 12 -25.57 48.46 -19.75
CA SER A 12 -24.63 47.32 -19.68
C SER A 12 -23.20 47.92 -19.67
N ASP A 13 -22.15 47.11 -19.53
CA ASP A 13 -20.78 47.39 -20.04
C ASP A 13 -19.95 48.51 -19.36
N HIS A 14 -18.61 48.49 -19.30
CA HIS A 14 -17.61 47.42 -19.50
C HIS A 14 -16.25 47.92 -18.94
N ILE A 15 -15.18 47.14 -19.17
CA ILE A 15 -13.75 47.55 -19.09
C ILE A 15 -13.13 47.64 -17.69
N MET A 16 -13.13 46.51 -16.97
CA MET A 16 -11.90 45.97 -16.34
C MET A 16 -11.81 44.44 -16.51
N ASP A 17 -12.53 43.88 -17.49
CA ASP A 17 -12.89 42.46 -17.55
C ASP A 17 -12.26 41.75 -18.76
N TRP A 18 -10.99 42.05 -19.02
CA TRP A 18 -10.22 41.41 -20.10
C TRP A 18 -8.73 41.34 -19.75
N LEU A 19 -8.18 40.12 -19.79
CA LEU A 19 -6.75 39.77 -19.70
C LEU A 19 -6.07 39.87 -18.32
N GLU A 20 -6.42 38.93 -17.42
CA GLU A 20 -5.38 38.00 -16.97
C GLU A 20 -5.96 36.58 -16.92
N ASP A 21 -5.74 35.87 -18.03
CA ASP A 21 -6.44 34.66 -18.40
C ASP A 21 -5.69 33.39 -17.95
N SER A 22 -6.46 32.35 -17.59
CA SER A 22 -6.10 30.95 -17.75
C SER A 22 -4.85 30.37 -17.03
N VAL A 23 -5.03 29.86 -15.80
CA VAL A 23 -4.75 28.42 -15.48
C VAL A 23 -5.66 27.94 -14.32
N SER A 24 -6.86 27.43 -14.60
CA SER A 24 -7.77 26.87 -13.59
C SER A 24 -8.01 25.37 -13.81
N PHE A 25 -7.12 24.51 -13.30
CA PHE A 25 -7.18 23.06 -13.53
C PHE A 25 -6.87 22.22 -12.28
N LEU A 26 -7.89 21.99 -11.45
CA LEU A 26 -8.25 20.74 -10.76
C LEU A 26 -9.66 20.93 -10.12
N PRO A 27 -10.42 19.86 -9.75
CA PRO A 27 -11.86 19.99 -9.46
C PRO A 27 -12.19 20.53 -8.07
N SER A 28 -13.36 21.18 -7.98
CA SER A 28 -13.88 21.95 -6.84
C SER A 28 -14.35 21.13 -5.62
N PHE A 29 -13.64 20.07 -5.24
CA PHE A 29 -13.93 19.27 -4.03
C PHE A 29 -12.90 19.43 -2.90
N LEU A 30 -11.85 20.25 -3.11
CA LEU A 30 -10.76 20.44 -2.13
C LEU A 30 -10.52 21.90 -1.71
N ASP A 31 -11.16 22.88 -2.33
CA ASP A 31 -10.97 24.30 -2.02
C ASP A 31 -12.18 24.91 -1.29
N ASP A 32 -12.09 24.98 0.04
CA ASP A 32 -12.67 26.08 0.82
C ASP A 32 -11.58 26.64 1.75
N PRO A 33 -11.03 27.84 1.46
CA PRO A 33 -9.97 28.43 2.26
C PRO A 33 -10.46 29.12 3.55
N TYR A 34 -11.77 29.15 3.87
CA TYR A 34 -12.32 29.96 4.98
C TYR A 34 -13.37 29.29 5.89
N HIS A 35 -13.31 27.98 6.13
CA HIS A 35 -14.07 27.37 7.25
C HIS A 35 -13.26 26.48 8.20
N SER A 36 -12.84 27.09 9.32
CA SER A 36 -12.31 26.39 10.49
C SER A 36 -13.45 25.93 11.42
N GLY A 37 -13.89 24.68 11.28
CA GLY A 37 -14.84 24.04 12.20
C GLY A 37 -15.68 22.96 11.55
N GLU A 38 -15.59 21.74 12.09
CA GLU A 38 -16.51 20.59 11.83
C GLU A 38 -16.84 20.28 10.36
N ILE A 39 -15.93 19.56 9.69
CA ILE A 39 -16.21 18.92 8.40
C ILE A 39 -17.32 17.89 8.57
N ASN A 40 -18.47 18.14 7.94
CA ASN A 40 -19.56 17.18 7.83
C ASN A 40 -19.17 16.09 6.81
N GLY A 41 -19.17 14.82 7.22
CA GLY A 41 -18.38 13.77 6.56
C GLY A 41 -19.01 13.07 5.35
N TYR A 42 -18.15 12.68 4.39
CA TYR A 42 -18.25 11.53 3.44
C TYR A 42 -19.64 10.96 3.14
N GLN A 43 -20.57 11.80 2.66
CA GLN A 43 -21.98 11.47 2.50
C GLN A 43 -22.31 10.35 1.48
N TRP A 44 -21.32 9.89 0.70
CA TRP A 44 -21.42 8.77 -0.25
C TRP A 44 -20.75 7.47 0.22
N TRP A 45 -20.03 7.50 1.35
CA TRP A 45 -19.47 6.32 2.00
C TRP A 45 -20.29 5.87 3.22
N ASP A 46 -21.20 6.71 3.73
CA ASP A 46 -22.09 6.36 4.82
C ASP A 46 -23.26 5.49 4.33
N GLU A 47 -23.51 4.37 4.99
CA GLU A 47 -24.53 3.38 4.61
C GLU A 47 -25.97 3.84 4.93
N ASN A 48 -26.14 5.02 5.53
CA ASN A 48 -27.43 5.56 5.98
C ASN A 48 -28.25 6.26 4.87
N GLN A 49 -28.26 5.72 3.65
CA GLN A 49 -29.30 6.04 2.66
C GLN A 49 -30.25 4.85 2.52
N ASP A 50 -31.27 4.85 3.37
CA ASP A 50 -32.37 3.89 3.38
C ASP A 50 -33.30 4.13 2.17
N THR A 51 -32.91 3.61 1.00
CA THR A 51 -33.77 3.57 -0.19
C THR A 51 -34.60 2.28 -0.18
N GLY A 52 -35.80 2.36 0.40
CA GLY A 52 -36.73 1.24 0.41
C GLY A 52 -37.23 0.82 -0.97
N HIS A 53 -37.52 -0.48 -1.10
CA HIS A 53 -38.43 -1.11 -2.08
C HIS A 53 -38.29 -0.73 -3.57
N ASP A 54 -37.54 -1.54 -4.34
CA ASP A 54 -38.15 -2.54 -5.25
C ASP A 54 -37.10 -3.14 -6.21
N LEU A 55 -36.77 -4.43 -6.07
CA LEU A 55 -36.10 -5.22 -7.10
C LEU A 55 -36.65 -6.65 -7.13
N ILE A 56 -37.27 -7.00 -8.27
CA ILE A 56 -37.82 -8.32 -8.56
C ILE A 56 -36.79 -9.16 -9.33
N HIS A 57 -36.57 -10.39 -8.84
CA HIS A 57 -35.99 -11.58 -9.49
C HIS A 57 -35.04 -11.47 -10.70
N THR A 58 -33.85 -12.06 -10.55
CA THR A 58 -33.16 -12.87 -11.58
C THR A 58 -32.18 -13.81 -10.83
N LEU A 59 -32.57 -15.06 -10.55
CA LEU A 59 -32.35 -16.29 -11.35
C LEU A 59 -31.10 -17.08 -10.89
N ASP A 60 -31.32 -17.98 -9.92
CA ASP A 60 -30.37 -19.05 -9.58
C ASP A 60 -30.26 -20.07 -10.72
N THR A 61 -29.03 -20.49 -11.04
CA THR A 61 -28.78 -21.57 -12.00
C THR A 61 -28.34 -22.82 -11.25
N SER A 62 -29.26 -23.77 -11.08
CA SER A 62 -28.96 -25.09 -10.51
C SER A 62 -28.49 -26.07 -11.60
N LEU A 63 -27.53 -26.94 -11.26
CA LEU A 63 -27.23 -28.14 -12.03
C LEU A 63 -27.01 -29.35 -11.11
N ASN A 64 -27.68 -30.44 -11.47
CA ASN A 64 -27.71 -31.70 -10.73
C ASN A 64 -26.47 -32.56 -10.99
N SER A 65 -26.16 -33.46 -10.04
CA SER A 65 -25.36 -34.67 -10.28
C SER A 65 -26.07 -35.89 -9.67
N PRO A 66 -26.17 -37.04 -10.37
CA PRO A 66 -27.07 -38.12 -9.98
C PRO A 66 -26.46 -39.16 -9.03
N SER A 67 -27.32 -39.78 -8.21
CA SER A 67 -27.04 -40.97 -7.41
C SER A 67 -27.23 -42.27 -8.21
N PRO A 68 -26.62 -43.38 -7.76
CA PRO A 68 -27.17 -44.72 -7.94
C PRO A 68 -27.43 -45.44 -6.61
N ASP A 69 -28.37 -46.39 -6.63
CA ASP A 69 -28.97 -47.03 -5.45
C ASP A 69 -28.26 -48.28 -4.89
N ALA A 70 -28.48 -48.47 -3.58
CA ALA A 70 -28.71 -49.73 -2.85
C ALA A 70 -27.78 -50.96 -2.98
N ALA A 71 -27.21 -51.37 -1.83
CA ALA A 71 -27.35 -52.73 -1.30
C ALA A 71 -27.09 -52.74 0.23
N ALA A 72 -27.81 -53.58 0.99
CA ALA A 72 -27.73 -53.65 2.45
C ALA A 72 -27.05 -54.95 2.92
N THR A 73 -26.29 -54.89 4.03
CA THR A 73 -25.99 -56.06 4.86
C THR A 73 -25.91 -55.69 6.34
N THR A 74 -26.63 -56.44 7.17
CA THR A 74 -26.78 -56.28 8.62
C THR A 74 -25.73 -57.10 9.40
N VAL A 75 -25.11 -56.54 10.45
CA VAL A 75 -24.62 -57.32 11.61
C VAL A 75 -24.82 -56.52 12.90
N THR A 76 -25.40 -57.17 13.91
CA THR A 76 -25.67 -56.68 15.27
C THR A 76 -24.56 -57.06 16.25
N ALA A 77 -24.20 -56.17 17.19
CA ALA A 77 -23.62 -56.56 18.49
C ALA A 77 -23.79 -55.47 19.57
N ASN A 78 -24.22 -55.88 20.76
CA ASN A 78 -24.28 -55.17 22.05
C ASN A 78 -24.36 -56.27 23.13
N PRO A 79 -24.08 -56.02 24.42
CA PRO A 79 -23.13 -55.08 25.05
C PRO A 79 -22.20 -55.85 26.05
N VAL A 80 -21.46 -55.16 26.94
CA VAL A 80 -21.26 -55.50 28.38
C VAL A 80 -20.34 -54.47 29.06
N ASN A 81 -20.63 -54.16 30.33
CA ASN A 81 -19.93 -53.20 31.21
C ASN A 81 -18.95 -53.95 32.15
N PRO A 82 -17.92 -53.34 32.77
CA PRO A 82 -18.11 -52.85 34.15
C PRO A 82 -17.23 -51.68 34.67
N THR A 83 -17.89 -50.70 35.32
CA THR A 83 -17.76 -50.37 36.77
C THR A 83 -16.47 -49.71 37.36
N ILE A 84 -16.58 -48.40 37.65
CA ILE A 84 -16.18 -47.64 38.88
C ILE A 84 -14.68 -47.48 39.27
N SER A 85 -14.20 -46.22 39.37
CA SER A 85 -13.97 -45.54 40.67
C SER A 85 -13.62 -44.03 40.60
N ASN A 86 -14.50 -43.22 41.24
CA ASN A 86 -14.35 -41.93 41.96
C ASN A 86 -12.97 -41.20 41.94
N HIS A 87 -12.91 -39.86 41.84
CA HIS A 87 -13.44 -38.91 42.86
C HIS A 87 -13.77 -37.48 42.33
N LEU A 88 -14.45 -36.70 43.20
CA LEU A 88 -15.22 -35.47 42.95
C LEU A 88 -14.49 -34.15 43.39
N PRO A 89 -15.06 -32.93 43.18
CA PRO A 89 -14.29 -31.73 42.84
C PRO A 89 -14.23 -30.60 43.91
N LEU A 90 -13.70 -29.43 43.51
CA LEU A 90 -13.69 -28.14 44.22
C LEU A 90 -15.08 -27.64 44.66
N PRO A 91 -15.13 -26.76 45.67
CA PRO A 91 -16.18 -25.75 45.80
C PRO A 91 -15.66 -24.29 45.82
N ASN A 92 -16.49 -23.39 45.27
CA ASN A 92 -16.39 -21.93 45.42
C ASN A 92 -16.78 -21.47 46.84
N SER A 93 -16.35 -20.26 47.26
CA SER A 93 -17.23 -19.12 47.63
C SER A 93 -16.52 -17.99 48.39
N ALA A 94 -17.17 -16.82 48.49
CA ALA A 94 -16.59 -15.55 48.96
C ALA A 94 -17.15 -15.08 50.32
N LYS A 95 -16.43 -14.19 51.05
CA LYS A 95 -16.94 -12.95 51.72
C LYS A 95 -15.95 -12.18 52.64
N LYS A 96 -15.68 -10.91 52.29
CA LYS A 96 -15.94 -9.64 53.06
C LYS A 96 -15.28 -9.32 54.44
N ARG A 97 -14.53 -8.18 54.49
CA ARG A 97 -14.22 -7.24 55.62
C ARG A 97 -13.30 -7.73 56.78
N LYS A 98 -12.27 -7.00 57.23
CA LYS A 98 -12.31 -5.69 57.95
C LYS A 98 -10.92 -5.00 58.05
N SER A 99 -10.89 -3.73 58.49
CA SER A 99 -9.71 -2.88 58.86
C SER A 99 -9.16 -3.21 60.28
N ALA A 100 -8.06 -2.65 60.84
CA ALA A 100 -7.35 -1.37 60.60
C ALA A 100 -5.87 -1.39 61.14
N ASP A 101 -5.28 -0.19 61.22
CA ASP A 101 -4.14 0.29 62.05
C ASP A 101 -2.73 0.46 61.43
N ASP A 102 -2.34 1.74 61.43
CA ASP A 102 -1.02 2.37 61.22
C ASP A 102 -0.40 2.61 62.63
N PRO A 103 0.93 2.80 62.83
CA PRO A 103 1.48 4.14 62.54
C PRO A 103 2.98 4.24 62.17
N ILE A 104 3.30 5.41 61.60
CA ILE A 104 4.63 5.95 61.27
C ILE A 104 5.36 6.48 62.53
N PRO A 105 6.71 6.57 62.52
CA PRO A 105 7.33 7.86 62.92
C PRO A 105 8.34 8.43 61.89
N LYS A 106 8.36 9.76 61.78
CA LYS A 106 9.28 10.56 60.94
C LYS A 106 10.44 11.12 61.77
N THR A 107 11.52 11.55 61.10
CA THR A 107 12.35 12.78 61.28
C THR A 107 13.76 12.55 60.69
N SER A 108 14.57 13.53 60.25
CA SER A 108 14.39 15.00 60.15
C SER A 108 15.19 15.60 58.97
N GLN A 109 14.99 16.90 58.70
CA GLN A 109 15.63 17.70 57.64
C GLN A 109 17.01 18.26 58.03
N ASN A 110 17.80 18.74 57.06
CA ASN A 110 18.36 20.11 57.12
C ASN A 110 18.90 20.68 55.78
N HIS A 111 19.06 22.00 55.72
CA HIS A 111 19.27 22.86 54.53
C HIS A 111 20.76 23.12 54.14
N HIS A 112 21.05 23.46 52.86
CA HIS A 112 21.44 24.85 52.47
C HIS A 112 21.80 25.11 50.97
N ASN A 113 21.16 26.17 50.43
CA ASN A 113 21.64 27.28 49.57
C ASN A 113 22.51 27.14 48.29
N HIS A 114 21.97 27.76 47.22
CA HIS A 114 22.60 28.66 46.22
C HIS A 114 23.93 28.33 45.51
N ARG A 115 23.89 28.29 44.16
CA ARG A 115 24.29 29.46 43.32
C ARG A 115 23.82 29.36 41.86
N ARG A 116 23.53 30.52 41.25
CA ARG A 116 23.36 30.71 39.79
C ARG A 116 24.73 30.76 39.10
N ASN A 117 24.77 30.50 37.79
CA ASN A 117 25.57 31.35 36.90
C ASN A 117 24.99 31.40 35.47
N HIS A 118 24.91 32.62 34.93
CA HIS A 118 24.70 32.93 33.52
C HIS A 118 26.06 33.28 32.90
N GLY A 119 26.23 33.06 31.59
CA GLY A 119 27.44 33.43 30.86
C GLY A 119 27.16 33.70 29.38
N ARG A 120 26.73 34.92 29.06
CA ARG A 120 26.50 35.43 27.69
C ARG A 120 27.71 36.27 27.26
N ARG A 121 28.21 36.14 26.02
CA ARG A 121 29.16 37.12 25.44
C ARG A 121 28.94 37.36 23.94
N ILE A 122 29.00 38.65 23.61
CA ILE A 122 28.90 39.38 22.33
C ILE A 122 29.53 40.76 22.65
N ILE A 123 30.13 41.57 21.77
CA ILE A 123 30.30 41.62 20.30
C ILE A 123 31.75 42.04 20.03
N GLN A 124 32.37 41.67 18.89
CA GLN A 124 33.29 42.60 18.20
C GLN A 124 33.44 42.30 16.71
N ALA A 125 33.37 43.37 15.91
CA ALA A 125 33.63 43.46 14.48
C ALA A 125 34.34 44.79 14.23
N GLU A 126 35.30 44.83 13.31
CA GLU A 126 35.93 46.06 12.80
C GLU A 126 36.18 45.91 11.29
N ASP A 127 36.07 47.03 10.56
CA ASP A 127 36.24 47.16 9.11
C ASP A 127 37.72 47.25 8.66
N GLY A 128 38.01 47.08 7.36
CA GLY A 128 39.40 47.14 6.84
C GLY A 128 39.57 47.05 5.31
N ASP A 129 39.06 48.05 4.60
CA ASP A 129 39.21 48.55 3.21
C ASP A 129 40.21 47.98 2.14
N ALA A 130 39.81 48.22 0.88
CA ALA A 130 40.43 48.29 -0.48
C ALA A 130 41.86 47.77 -0.87
N ALA A 131 41.92 47.10 -2.05
CA ALA A 131 42.69 47.43 -3.29
C ALA A 131 42.84 46.18 -4.21
N VAL A 132 42.35 46.09 -5.46
CA VAL A 132 42.69 46.74 -6.76
C VAL A 132 43.82 46.05 -7.56
N GLU A 133 43.50 45.62 -8.80
CA GLU A 133 44.39 45.26 -9.95
C GLU A 133 45.34 44.03 -9.83
N GLU A 134 45.81 43.36 -10.90
CA GLU A 134 45.63 43.53 -12.35
C GLU A 134 45.67 42.19 -13.14
N VAL A 135 45.51 42.28 -14.47
CA VAL A 135 45.44 41.19 -15.46
C VAL A 135 46.83 40.74 -15.94
N VAL A 136 47.08 39.43 -16.07
CA VAL A 136 47.96 38.90 -17.14
C VAL A 136 47.41 37.59 -17.72
N ALA A 137 47.17 37.58 -19.03
CA ALA A 137 46.94 36.37 -19.82
C ALA A 137 48.15 36.09 -20.72
N ILE A 138 48.61 34.83 -20.86
CA ILE A 138 49.42 34.38 -22.01
C ILE A 138 49.22 32.87 -22.32
N ARG A 139 48.61 32.67 -23.49
CA ARG A 139 48.77 31.62 -24.53
C ARG A 139 49.36 30.21 -24.20
N LYS A 140 48.52 29.21 -24.49
CA LYS A 140 48.76 28.00 -25.33
C LYS A 140 50.06 27.19 -25.17
N SER A 141 49.90 25.90 -24.84
CA SER A 141 50.57 24.82 -25.58
C SER A 141 49.67 23.58 -25.71
N VAL A 142 49.68 22.94 -26.88
CA VAL A 142 48.98 21.68 -27.15
C VAL A 142 49.86 20.54 -26.64
N GLY A 143 49.32 19.66 -25.78
CA GLY A 143 50.06 18.55 -25.19
C GLY A 143 49.19 17.32 -25.03
N ASN A 144 49.13 16.48 -26.07
CA ASN A 144 48.31 15.26 -26.08
C ASN A 144 48.88 14.22 -25.10
N ARG A 145 48.19 13.92 -23.99
CA ARG A 145 48.53 12.81 -23.09
C ARG A 145 47.29 12.02 -22.67
N LYS A 146 47.32 10.71 -22.94
CA LYS A 146 46.38 9.72 -22.41
C LYS A 146 46.39 9.77 -20.89
N ASN A 147 45.26 10.10 -20.28
CA ASN A 147 45.01 9.84 -18.87
C ASN A 147 43.96 8.73 -18.74
N SER A 148 44.31 7.68 -18.02
CA SER A 148 43.36 6.67 -17.56
C SER A 148 42.38 7.32 -16.59
N ALA A 149 41.12 7.45 -16.99
CA ALA A 149 40.07 7.97 -16.12
C ALA A 149 39.72 6.91 -15.07
N LYS A 150 40.39 6.99 -13.93
CA LYS A 150 40.05 6.24 -12.71
C LYS A 150 38.62 6.63 -12.33
N ALA A 151 37.68 5.70 -12.42
CA ALA A 151 36.28 5.95 -12.11
C ALA A 151 36.12 6.39 -10.65
N THR A 152 35.86 7.68 -10.44
CA THR A 152 35.45 8.23 -9.14
C THR A 152 34.02 7.78 -8.88
N GLY A 153 33.88 6.65 -8.17
CA GLY A 153 32.57 6.22 -7.68
C GLY A 153 32.03 7.26 -6.71
N ASN A 154 30.92 7.91 -7.07
CA ASN A 154 30.15 8.77 -6.18
C ASN A 154 29.49 7.92 -5.09
N ASN A 155 30.27 7.55 -4.07
CA ASN A 155 29.76 6.94 -2.85
C ASN A 155 29.17 8.03 -1.95
N CYS A 156 27.99 8.53 -2.32
CA CYS A 156 27.30 9.57 -1.59
C CYS A 156 26.85 9.06 -0.22
N ASN A 157 27.28 9.74 0.85
CA ASN A 157 27.14 9.30 2.24
C ASN A 157 25.71 8.93 2.64
N ASN A 158 25.46 7.63 2.85
CA ASN A 158 24.24 7.09 3.45
C ASN A 158 24.42 6.75 4.95
N SER A 159 25.43 7.33 5.59
CA SER A 159 25.85 7.04 6.97
C SER A 159 24.94 7.69 8.03
N ASN A 160 24.55 8.94 7.83
CA ASN A 160 23.95 9.76 8.89
C ASN A 160 22.50 9.35 9.25
N ASN A 161 21.80 8.60 8.39
CA ASN A 161 20.48 8.06 8.71
C ASN A 161 20.54 6.74 9.51
N LYS A 162 21.69 6.06 9.58
CA LYS A 162 21.78 4.76 10.28
C LYS A 162 21.90 4.90 11.79
N GLU A 163 22.45 6.01 12.28
CA GLU A 163 22.60 6.28 13.72
C GLU A 163 21.25 6.37 14.46
N GLY A 164 20.17 6.74 13.75
CA GLY A 164 18.81 6.77 14.30
C GLY A 164 18.01 5.46 14.21
N ARG A 165 18.52 4.42 13.53
CA ARG A 165 17.79 3.16 13.22
C ARG A 165 18.13 2.03 14.21
N TRP A 166 18.04 2.31 15.51
CA TRP A 166 18.45 1.36 16.57
C TRP A 166 17.71 0.02 16.51
N ALA A 167 16.45 -0.02 16.06
CA ALA A 167 15.69 -1.27 16.00
C ALA A 167 16.27 -2.25 14.98
N GLU A 168 16.66 -1.75 13.80
CA GLU A 168 17.38 -2.55 12.79
C GLU A 168 18.71 -3.09 13.34
N GLN A 169 19.46 -2.24 14.06
CA GLN A 169 20.74 -2.60 14.68
C GLN A 169 20.63 -3.68 15.76
N LEU A 170 19.43 -4.00 16.25
CA LEU A 170 19.15 -5.14 17.12
C LEU A 170 18.57 -6.33 16.33
N LEU A 171 17.61 -6.07 15.44
CA LEU A 171 16.89 -7.08 14.67
C LEU A 171 17.78 -7.84 13.68
N ASN A 172 18.60 -7.14 12.89
CA ASN A 172 19.45 -7.77 11.88
C ASN A 172 20.56 -8.64 12.51
N PRO A 173 21.30 -8.19 13.55
CA PRO A 173 22.20 -9.06 14.29
C PRO A 173 21.50 -10.22 15.01
N CYS A 174 20.23 -10.08 15.40
CA CYS A 174 19.47 -11.19 15.97
C CYS A 174 19.18 -12.27 14.92
N ALA A 175 18.78 -11.87 13.70
CA ALA A 175 18.57 -12.80 12.60
C ALA A 175 19.88 -13.50 12.15
N ALA A 176 21.01 -12.79 12.18
CA ALA A 176 22.33 -13.37 11.98
C ALA A 176 22.66 -14.40 13.07
N ALA A 177 22.51 -14.05 14.35
CA ALA A 177 22.77 -14.95 15.48
C ALA A 177 21.87 -16.21 15.48
N ILE A 178 20.61 -16.10 15.01
CA ILE A 178 19.73 -17.27 14.77
C ILE A 178 20.32 -18.15 13.66
N THR A 179 20.75 -17.57 12.55
CA THR A 179 21.33 -18.29 11.40
C THR A 179 22.64 -18.99 11.78
N GLU A 180 23.42 -18.41 12.70
CA GLU A 180 24.66 -18.97 13.26
C GLU A 180 24.43 -20.01 14.38
N GLY A 181 23.21 -20.17 14.89
CA GLY A 181 22.92 -21.02 16.04
C GLY A 181 23.44 -20.48 17.39
N ASN A 182 23.74 -19.19 17.48
CA ASN A 182 24.32 -18.56 18.67
C ASN A 182 23.23 -18.22 19.71
N CYS A 183 22.71 -19.25 20.39
CA CYS A 183 21.60 -19.14 21.34
C CYS A 183 21.80 -18.06 22.41
N THR A 184 23.02 -17.91 22.97
CA THR A 184 23.32 -16.88 23.97
C THR A 184 23.15 -15.47 23.41
N ARG A 185 23.61 -15.22 22.17
CA ARG A 185 23.46 -13.91 21.52
C ARG A 185 22.01 -13.64 21.15
N VAL A 186 21.28 -14.65 20.68
CA VAL A 186 19.83 -14.57 20.41
C VAL A 186 19.06 -14.21 21.68
N GLN A 187 19.26 -14.94 22.78
CA GLN A 187 18.57 -14.68 24.06
C GLN A 187 18.80 -13.25 24.56
N HIS A 188 20.04 -12.74 24.48
CA HIS A 188 20.36 -11.38 24.86
C HIS A 188 19.65 -10.34 23.96
N LEU A 189 19.68 -10.51 22.64
CA LEU A 189 19.05 -9.57 21.71
C LEU A 189 17.52 -9.59 21.80
N VAL A 190 16.92 -10.77 21.95
CA VAL A 190 15.47 -10.95 22.19
C VAL A 190 15.05 -10.26 23.48
N TYR A 191 15.84 -10.36 24.55
CA TYR A 191 15.57 -9.63 25.80
C TYR A 191 15.61 -8.11 25.61
N VAL A 192 16.65 -7.55 24.98
CA VAL A 192 16.73 -6.10 24.72
C VAL A 192 15.61 -5.62 23.81
N LEU A 193 15.24 -6.40 22.78
CA LEU A 193 14.10 -6.10 21.91
C LEU A 193 12.77 -6.13 22.67
N HIS A 194 12.59 -7.04 23.63
CA HIS A 194 11.39 -7.12 24.47
C HIS A 194 11.18 -5.86 25.32
N GLU A 195 12.24 -5.37 25.97
CA GLU A 195 12.17 -4.16 26.81
C GLU A 195 11.93 -2.86 26.01
N LEU A 196 12.22 -2.86 24.71
CA LEU A 196 12.09 -1.69 23.83
C LEU A 196 10.90 -1.76 22.85
N ALA A 197 10.22 -2.91 22.75
CA ALA A 197 9.11 -3.12 21.83
C ALA A 197 7.84 -2.37 22.29
N SER A 198 7.28 -1.51 21.43
CA SER A 198 5.98 -0.88 21.69
C SER A 198 5.24 -0.52 20.40
N LEU A 199 3.92 -0.77 20.37
CA LEU A 199 3.00 -0.35 19.30
C LEU A 199 2.71 1.16 19.28
N THR A 200 3.01 1.87 20.37
CA THR A 200 2.68 3.29 20.58
C THR A 200 3.92 4.20 20.61
N GLY A 201 5.12 3.60 20.50
CA GLY A 201 6.36 4.34 20.35
C GLY A 201 6.55 4.94 18.95
N ASP A 202 7.76 5.41 18.66
CA ASP A 202 8.15 5.86 17.32
C ASP A 202 8.32 4.69 16.33
N ALA A 203 8.78 4.96 15.10
CA ALA A 203 9.05 3.95 14.08
C ALA A 203 9.98 2.82 14.56
N ASN A 204 10.99 3.11 15.39
CA ASN A 204 11.90 2.08 15.89
C ASN A 204 11.22 1.16 16.90
N HIS A 205 10.50 1.70 17.87
CA HIS A 205 9.81 0.89 18.89
C HIS A 205 8.79 -0.08 18.26
N ARG A 206 8.11 0.39 17.20
CA ARG A 206 7.14 -0.40 16.44
C ARG A 206 7.80 -1.41 15.52
N LEU A 207 8.92 -1.05 14.87
CA LEU A 207 9.74 -2.00 14.13
C LEU A 207 10.29 -3.09 15.05
N ALA A 208 10.75 -2.75 16.25
CA ALA A 208 11.19 -3.69 17.27
C ALA A 208 10.05 -4.62 17.70
N PHE A 209 8.84 -4.10 17.93
CA PHE A 209 7.65 -4.90 18.26
C PHE A 209 7.30 -5.92 17.17
N HIS A 210 7.17 -5.48 15.91
CA HIS A 210 6.83 -6.39 14.81
C HIS A 210 7.96 -7.36 14.48
N GLY A 211 9.22 -6.89 14.50
CA GLY A 211 10.42 -7.68 14.26
C GLY A 211 10.66 -8.75 15.32
N LEU A 212 10.49 -8.43 16.61
CA LEU A 212 10.58 -9.38 17.72
C LEU A 212 9.57 -10.53 17.56
N ARG A 213 8.31 -10.21 17.20
CA ARG A 213 7.28 -11.23 16.93
C ARG A 213 7.68 -12.12 15.76
N ALA A 214 8.20 -11.56 14.68
CA ALA A 214 8.64 -12.33 13.51
C ALA A 214 9.84 -13.25 13.80
N LEU A 215 10.83 -12.76 14.56
CA LEU A 215 11.97 -13.57 15.03
C LEU A 215 11.50 -14.70 15.96
N THR A 216 10.63 -14.40 16.92
CA THR A 216 10.06 -15.39 17.85
C THR A 216 9.26 -16.45 17.10
N HIS A 217 8.41 -16.04 16.16
CA HIS A 217 7.66 -16.94 15.29
C HIS A 217 8.58 -17.86 14.48
N HIS A 218 9.68 -17.33 13.93
CA HIS A 218 10.66 -18.14 13.20
C HIS A 218 11.33 -19.19 14.09
N ILE A 219 11.75 -18.81 15.31
CA ILE A 219 12.34 -19.74 16.29
C ILE A 219 11.33 -20.81 16.73
N SER A 220 10.08 -20.43 17.03
CA SER A 220 9.04 -21.37 17.46
C SER A 220 8.56 -22.31 16.36
N SER A 221 8.52 -21.84 15.10
CA SER A 221 8.16 -22.65 13.92
C SER A 221 9.07 -23.87 13.73
N SER A 222 10.25 -23.90 14.35
CA SER A 222 11.15 -25.05 14.35
C SER A 222 10.84 -26.10 15.43
N GLY A 223 9.80 -25.91 16.26
CA GLY A 223 9.51 -26.82 17.39
C GLY A 223 8.06 -26.96 17.85
N SER A 224 7.16 -25.99 17.62
CA SER A 224 5.71 -26.13 17.91
C SER A 224 4.88 -25.00 17.29
N ALA A 225 3.56 -25.20 17.16
CA ALA A 225 2.63 -24.18 16.67
C ALA A 225 2.59 -22.96 17.62
N TYR A 226 3.06 -21.81 17.13
CA TYR A 226 3.04 -20.54 17.85
C TYR A 226 1.66 -19.90 17.73
N SER A 227 0.98 -19.68 18.85
CA SER A 227 -0.20 -18.81 18.89
C SER A 227 0.24 -17.35 18.78
N ALA A 228 -0.34 -16.62 17.82
CA ALA A 228 -0.05 -15.20 17.67
C ALA A 228 -0.38 -14.44 18.96
N PRO A 229 0.55 -13.64 19.54
CA PRO A 229 0.27 -12.94 20.78
C PRO A 229 -0.72 -11.82 20.51
N VAL A 230 -1.62 -11.66 21.49
CA VAL A 230 -2.72 -10.69 21.52
C VAL A 230 -2.18 -9.27 21.29
N GLY A 231 -2.81 -8.51 20.39
CA GLY A 231 -2.61 -7.05 20.29
C GLY A 231 -2.29 -6.47 18.91
N THR A 232 -2.10 -7.26 17.85
CA THR A 232 -1.96 -6.70 16.48
C THR A 232 -3.28 -6.79 15.73
N VAL A 233 -3.84 -5.63 15.37
CA VAL A 233 -4.99 -5.53 14.46
C VAL A 233 -4.48 -5.68 13.03
N THR A 234 -5.19 -6.48 12.22
CA THR A 234 -4.90 -6.71 10.79
C THR A 234 -6.21 -6.62 10.02
N PHE A 235 -6.17 -6.56 8.68
CA PHE A 235 -7.40 -6.44 7.88
C PHE A 235 -8.39 -7.57 8.18
N SER A 236 -7.90 -8.79 8.36
CA SER A 236 -8.68 -9.98 8.71
C SER A 236 -9.38 -9.93 10.07
N SER A 237 -9.02 -9.02 10.97
CA SER A 237 -9.58 -8.90 12.32
C SER A 237 -10.24 -7.54 12.59
N ALA A 238 -10.42 -6.71 11.56
CA ALA A 238 -11.04 -5.40 11.66
C ALA A 238 -12.55 -5.46 11.36
N GLU A 239 -13.32 -4.57 11.98
CA GLU A 239 -14.70 -4.32 11.56
C GLU A 239 -14.72 -3.65 10.17
N PRO A 240 -15.58 -4.06 9.21
CA PRO A 240 -15.58 -3.54 7.84
C PRO A 240 -15.63 -2.02 7.74
N ARG A 241 -16.46 -1.35 8.54
CA ARG A 241 -16.54 0.13 8.58
C ARG A 241 -15.25 0.78 9.07
N PHE A 242 -14.60 0.21 10.08
CA PHE A 242 -13.31 0.70 10.59
C PHE A 242 -12.18 0.45 9.59
N PHE A 243 -12.19 -0.70 8.92
CA PHE A 243 -11.27 -1.02 7.82
C PHE A 243 -11.39 0.02 6.68
N GLN A 244 -12.60 0.26 6.17
CA GLN A 244 -12.84 1.22 5.09
C GLN A 244 -12.39 2.63 5.49
N LYS A 245 -12.75 3.11 6.69
CA LYS A 245 -12.30 4.40 7.24
C LYS A 245 -10.78 4.48 7.28
N SER A 246 -10.12 3.43 7.76
CA SER A 246 -8.65 3.38 7.88
C SER A 246 -7.96 3.38 6.51
N LEU A 247 -8.53 2.66 5.54
CA LEU A 247 -8.01 2.60 4.18
C LEU A 247 -8.15 3.98 3.50
N ILE A 248 -9.33 4.58 3.50
CA ILE A 248 -9.56 5.94 2.98
C ILE A 248 -8.58 6.91 3.66
N LYS A 249 -8.46 6.84 5.00
CA LYS A 249 -7.55 7.72 5.72
C LYS A 249 -6.09 7.54 5.31
N PHE A 250 -5.66 6.32 5.02
CA PHE A 250 -4.33 6.04 4.53
C PHE A 250 -4.09 6.64 3.13
N TYR A 251 -5.05 6.53 2.21
CA TYR A 251 -4.96 7.15 0.88
C TYR A 251 -4.88 8.69 0.93
N GLU A 252 -5.53 9.33 1.91
CA GLU A 252 -5.44 10.78 2.11
C GLU A 252 -4.06 11.25 2.55
N VAL A 253 -3.35 10.46 3.36
CA VAL A 253 -2.10 10.90 4.03
C VAL A 253 -0.83 10.21 3.49
N SER A 254 -0.97 9.13 2.72
CA SER A 254 0.14 8.37 2.14
C SER A 254 -0.07 8.09 0.65
N PRO A 255 0.90 8.41 -0.22
CA PRO A 255 0.83 8.10 -1.64
C PRO A 255 1.15 6.64 -1.96
N TRP A 256 1.48 5.81 -0.97
CA TRP A 256 1.99 4.43 -1.16
C TRP A 256 1.16 3.60 -2.14
N PHE A 257 -0.17 3.71 -2.07
CA PHE A 257 -1.09 3.12 -3.06
C PHE A 257 -1.79 4.18 -3.94
N ALA A 258 -1.92 5.43 -3.49
CA ALA A 258 -2.57 6.49 -4.28
C ALA A 258 -1.78 6.83 -5.56
N PHE A 259 -0.45 6.85 -5.49
CA PHE A 259 0.41 7.13 -6.64
C PHE A 259 0.34 6.02 -7.70
N PRO A 260 0.52 4.72 -7.37
CA PRO A 260 0.32 3.65 -8.35
C PRO A 260 -1.07 3.65 -9.00
N ASN A 261 -2.12 3.88 -8.21
CA ASN A 261 -3.49 3.95 -8.73
C ASN A 261 -3.70 5.14 -9.69
N ASN A 262 -3.04 6.28 -9.45
CA ASN A 262 -3.09 7.43 -10.35
C ASN A 262 -2.36 7.15 -11.66
N ILE A 263 -1.13 6.59 -11.62
CA ILE A 263 -0.40 6.19 -12.81
C ILE A 263 -1.20 5.14 -13.61
N ALA A 264 -1.82 4.18 -12.94
CA ALA A 264 -2.68 3.18 -13.58
C ALA A 264 -3.92 3.80 -14.24
N ASN A 265 -4.64 4.67 -13.53
CA ASN A 265 -5.84 5.32 -14.07
C ASN A 265 -5.52 6.20 -15.28
N SER A 266 -4.43 6.97 -15.26
CA SER A 266 -3.99 7.76 -16.41
C SER A 266 -3.49 6.88 -17.57
N SER A 267 -2.84 5.75 -17.28
CA SER A 267 -2.45 4.76 -18.30
C SER A 267 -3.65 4.10 -18.98
N ILE A 268 -4.74 3.83 -18.23
CA ILE A 268 -6.01 3.37 -18.81
C ILE A 268 -6.57 4.43 -19.78
N LEU A 269 -6.53 5.70 -19.40
CA LEU A 269 -7.00 6.81 -20.26
C LEU A 269 -6.12 6.97 -21.51
N GLN A 270 -4.81 6.81 -21.39
CA GLN A 270 -3.86 6.78 -22.52
C GLN A 270 -4.23 5.67 -23.52
N LEU A 271 -4.37 4.42 -23.06
CA LEU A 271 -4.75 3.28 -23.91
C LEU A 271 -6.12 3.46 -24.59
N LEU A 272 -7.05 4.16 -23.92
CA LEU A 272 -8.37 4.49 -24.46
C LEU A 272 -8.37 5.70 -25.40
N GLY A 273 -7.34 6.55 -25.35
CA GLY A 273 -7.10 7.61 -26.34
C GLY A 273 -6.63 7.06 -27.69
N GLU A 274 -5.97 5.89 -27.67
CA GLU A 274 -5.57 5.12 -28.86
C GLU A 274 -6.71 4.27 -29.46
N GLU A 275 -7.86 4.19 -28.79
CA GLU A 275 -8.99 3.38 -29.24
C GLU A 275 -9.82 4.15 -30.27
N THR A 276 -9.83 3.68 -31.51
CA THR A 276 -10.53 4.33 -32.61
C THR A 276 -12.01 3.98 -32.63
N ASP A 277 -12.39 2.78 -32.18
CA ASP A 277 -13.77 2.34 -32.09
C ASP A 277 -14.38 2.70 -30.72
N ARG A 278 -15.08 3.84 -30.70
CA ARG A 278 -15.78 4.36 -29.51
C ARG A 278 -17.01 3.54 -29.09
N THR A 279 -17.39 2.51 -29.86
CA THR A 279 -18.50 1.61 -29.50
C THR A 279 -18.06 0.44 -28.63
N ARG A 280 -16.74 0.22 -28.48
CA ARG A 280 -16.18 -0.83 -27.63
C ARG A 280 -16.41 -0.56 -26.15
N ASN A 281 -16.73 -1.63 -25.42
CA ASN A 281 -16.80 -1.59 -23.96
C ASN A 281 -15.40 -1.53 -23.36
N LEU A 282 -15.25 -1.01 -22.14
CA LEU A 282 -14.01 -1.09 -21.38
C LEU A 282 -14.10 -2.26 -20.40
N HIS A 283 -13.12 -3.16 -20.43
CA HIS A 283 -12.99 -4.22 -19.43
C HIS A 283 -11.65 -4.10 -18.70
N ILE A 284 -11.72 -3.89 -17.39
CA ILE A 284 -10.58 -3.81 -16.49
C ILE A 284 -10.49 -5.11 -15.70
N LEU A 285 -9.34 -5.78 -15.78
CA LEU A 285 -9.02 -6.91 -14.91
C LEU A 285 -8.21 -6.40 -13.71
N ASP A 286 -8.85 -6.31 -12.54
CA ASP A 286 -8.28 -5.81 -11.29
C ASP A 286 -7.60 -6.95 -10.52
N ILE A 287 -6.28 -6.97 -10.54
CA ILE A 287 -5.41 -7.86 -9.76
C ILE A 287 -4.62 -6.99 -8.77
N GLY A 288 -5.35 -6.20 -7.97
CA GLY A 288 -4.79 -5.22 -7.05
C GLY A 288 -4.95 -5.53 -5.56
N VAL A 289 -4.66 -4.49 -4.77
CA VAL A 289 -4.84 -4.38 -3.31
C VAL A 289 -5.61 -3.09 -2.94
N SER A 290 -6.32 -2.49 -3.89
CA SER A 290 -6.92 -1.15 -3.75
C SER A 290 -8.24 -1.11 -2.98
N HIS A 291 -8.91 -2.27 -2.83
CA HIS A 291 -10.27 -2.44 -2.28
C HIS A 291 -11.27 -1.41 -2.82
N GLY A 292 -11.19 -1.15 -4.11
CA GLY A 292 -12.11 -0.27 -4.84
C GLY A 292 -11.81 1.23 -4.75
N VAL A 293 -10.88 1.68 -3.89
CA VAL A 293 -10.56 3.11 -3.71
C VAL A 293 -10.02 3.77 -5.00
N GLN A 294 -9.43 2.98 -5.90
CA GLN A 294 -8.94 3.41 -7.21
C GLN A 294 -10.05 3.85 -8.18
N TRP A 295 -11.18 3.15 -8.16
CA TRP A 295 -12.12 3.16 -9.28
C TRP A 295 -13.01 4.41 -9.38
N PRO A 296 -13.46 5.06 -8.29
CA PRO A 296 -14.21 6.33 -8.37
C PRO A 296 -13.49 7.42 -9.18
N ILE A 297 -12.17 7.57 -8.98
CA ILE A 297 -11.34 8.58 -9.67
C ILE A 297 -11.27 8.27 -11.18
N LEU A 298 -11.16 6.98 -11.55
CA LEU A 298 -11.18 6.58 -12.96
C LEU A 298 -12.55 6.84 -13.61
N LEU A 299 -13.62 6.42 -12.94
CA LEU A 299 -14.99 6.59 -13.41
C LEU A 299 -15.29 8.08 -13.67
N GLU A 300 -14.91 8.96 -12.75
CA GLU A 300 -15.03 10.41 -12.90
C GLU A 300 -14.17 10.96 -14.06
N ALA A 301 -12.98 10.42 -14.28
CA ALA A 301 -12.15 10.81 -15.42
C ALA A 301 -12.70 10.34 -16.78
N LEU A 302 -13.38 9.18 -16.82
CA LEU A 302 -14.02 8.66 -18.03
C LEU A 302 -15.17 9.56 -18.51
N THR A 303 -15.90 10.26 -17.62
CA THR A 303 -16.97 11.20 -18.04
C THR A 303 -16.42 12.45 -18.73
N ARG A 304 -15.20 12.87 -18.39
CA ARG A 304 -14.50 14.02 -18.99
C ARG A 304 -13.81 13.70 -20.32
N ARG A 305 -13.66 12.42 -20.67
CA ARG A 305 -12.94 12.00 -21.88
C ARG A 305 -13.69 12.46 -23.15
N SER A 306 -12.97 12.79 -24.21
CA SER A 306 -13.58 13.19 -25.49
C SER A 306 -14.48 12.09 -26.05
N GLY A 307 -15.78 12.39 -26.19
CA GLY A 307 -16.80 11.39 -26.57
C GLY A 307 -17.49 10.69 -25.40
N GLY A 308 -17.16 11.04 -24.15
CA GLY A 308 -17.76 10.49 -22.94
C GLY A 308 -17.19 9.14 -22.49
N PRO A 309 -17.80 8.51 -21.48
CA PRO A 309 -17.39 7.21 -20.98
C PRO A 309 -17.72 6.09 -21.99
N PRO A 310 -17.05 4.92 -21.90
CA PRO A 310 -17.40 3.74 -22.70
C PRO A 310 -18.87 3.31 -22.50
N PRO A 311 -19.53 2.67 -23.49
CA PRO A 311 -20.95 2.26 -23.38
C PRO A 311 -21.23 1.30 -22.22
N LEU A 312 -20.25 0.49 -21.85
CA LEU A 312 -20.17 -0.27 -20.61
C LEU A 312 -18.74 -0.19 -20.09
N VAL A 313 -18.60 0.10 -18.80
CA VAL A 313 -17.38 -0.13 -18.03
C VAL A 313 -17.58 -1.42 -17.23
N ARG A 314 -16.65 -2.36 -17.35
CA ARG A 314 -16.68 -3.63 -16.63
C ARG A 314 -15.40 -3.79 -15.82
N ILE A 315 -15.54 -4.06 -14.52
CA ILE A 315 -14.40 -4.31 -13.62
C ILE A 315 -14.52 -5.74 -13.13
N THR A 316 -13.55 -6.59 -13.47
CA THR A 316 -13.46 -7.98 -13.01
C THR A 316 -12.37 -8.08 -11.95
N ILE A 317 -12.77 -8.24 -10.69
CA ILE A 317 -11.86 -8.26 -9.53
C ILE A 317 -11.37 -9.70 -9.28
N ILE A 318 -10.06 -9.91 -9.30
CA ILE A 318 -9.42 -11.16 -8.90
C ILE A 318 -9.06 -11.11 -7.41
N ALA A 319 -9.92 -11.72 -6.60
CA ALA A 319 -9.75 -11.74 -5.15
C ALA A 319 -8.45 -12.46 -4.73
N GLY A 320 -7.95 -12.18 -3.52
CA GLY A 320 -6.94 -13.02 -2.89
C GLY A 320 -7.46 -14.45 -2.71
N THR A 321 -6.75 -15.45 -3.23
CA THR A 321 -7.05 -16.87 -3.06
C THR A 321 -7.16 -17.24 -1.58
N ALA A 322 -8.04 -18.17 -1.20
CA ALA A 322 -8.17 -18.63 0.18
C ALA A 322 -6.95 -19.46 0.65
N GLU A 323 -5.83 -18.79 0.91
CA GLU A 323 -4.61 -19.38 1.45
C GLU A 323 -4.88 -20.07 2.79
N THR A 324 -4.61 -21.38 2.85
CA THR A 324 -4.81 -22.22 4.03
C THR A 324 -3.73 -22.03 5.10
N ASP A 325 -2.56 -21.51 4.72
CA ASP A 325 -1.51 -21.07 5.63
C ASP A 325 -1.55 -19.54 5.80
N GLN A 326 -1.69 -19.09 7.05
CA GLN A 326 -1.62 -17.65 7.38
C GLN A 326 -0.22 -17.07 7.13
N ASN A 327 0.81 -17.91 7.00
CA ASN A 327 2.19 -17.51 6.71
C ASN A 327 2.49 -17.35 5.21
N THR A 328 1.51 -17.55 4.33
CA THR A 328 1.64 -17.23 2.90
C THR A 328 0.70 -16.10 2.49
N ALA A 329 -0.38 -15.87 3.26
CA ALA A 329 -1.40 -14.84 3.06
C ALA A 329 -0.84 -13.47 2.62
N THR A 330 -0.99 -13.18 1.32
CA THR A 330 -0.53 -11.94 0.67
C THR A 330 -1.02 -10.68 1.43
N PRO A 331 -0.14 -9.83 1.99
CA PRO A 331 -0.55 -8.63 2.72
C PRO A 331 -1.39 -7.70 1.85
N PHE A 332 -2.34 -6.99 2.48
CA PHE A 332 -3.28 -6.08 1.81
C PHE A 332 -4.22 -6.71 0.75
N SER A 333 -4.06 -7.98 0.35
CA SER A 333 -4.87 -8.60 -0.73
C SER A 333 -6.32 -8.90 -0.36
N LYS A 334 -6.67 -8.86 0.94
CA LYS A 334 -8.00 -9.20 1.46
C LYS A 334 -8.41 -8.22 2.56
N GLY A 335 -9.60 -7.64 2.41
CA GLY A 335 -10.29 -6.96 3.50
C GLY A 335 -10.85 -7.93 4.55
N PRO A 336 -11.52 -7.41 5.60
CA PRO A 336 -12.22 -8.23 6.57
C PRO A 336 -13.41 -9.00 5.97
N PRO A 337 -13.86 -10.08 6.64
CA PRO A 337 -15.13 -10.72 6.29
C PRO A 337 -16.29 -9.71 6.29
N GLY A 338 -17.12 -9.76 5.25
CA GLY A 338 -18.26 -8.85 5.10
C GLY A 338 -17.92 -7.48 4.46
N ASP A 339 -16.65 -7.16 4.18
CA ASP A 339 -16.36 -6.00 3.35
C ASP A 339 -16.82 -6.22 1.90
N ASN A 340 -17.61 -5.27 1.40
CA ASN A 340 -18.07 -5.22 0.02
C ASN A 340 -18.10 -3.77 -0.45
N PHE A 341 -17.17 -3.39 -1.32
CA PHE A 341 -17.13 -2.06 -1.95
C PHE A 341 -17.94 -1.97 -3.25
N SER A 342 -18.34 -3.10 -3.84
CA SER A 342 -19.00 -3.14 -5.14
C SER A 342 -20.35 -2.42 -5.12
N SER A 343 -21.12 -2.53 -4.03
CA SER A 343 -22.40 -1.81 -3.87
C SER A 343 -22.20 -0.29 -3.89
N ARG A 344 -21.26 0.24 -3.09
CA ARG A 344 -20.92 1.67 -3.05
C ARG A 344 -20.41 2.18 -4.39
N LEU A 345 -19.56 1.40 -5.08
CA LEU A 345 -19.02 1.75 -6.39
C LEU A 345 -20.11 1.76 -7.49
N LEU A 346 -21.08 0.84 -7.43
CA LEU A 346 -22.25 0.85 -8.32
C LEU A 346 -23.16 2.06 -8.06
N CYS A 347 -23.36 2.46 -6.80
CA CYS A 347 -24.10 3.70 -6.48
C CYS A 347 -23.38 4.95 -7.01
N PHE A 348 -22.06 5.04 -6.84
CA PHE A 348 -21.24 6.13 -7.40
C PHE A 348 -21.31 6.18 -8.94
N ALA A 349 -21.23 5.03 -9.61
CA ALA A 349 -21.36 4.96 -11.07
C ALA A 349 -22.74 5.44 -11.55
N LYS A 350 -23.81 5.06 -10.84
CA LYS A 350 -25.18 5.56 -11.12
C LYS A 350 -25.27 7.07 -10.97
N SER A 351 -24.71 7.68 -9.92
CA SER A 351 -24.72 9.14 -9.77
C SER A 351 -23.91 9.88 -10.83
N MET A 352 -22.92 9.22 -11.44
CA MET A 352 -22.13 9.73 -12.56
C MET A 352 -22.71 9.38 -13.95
N ASN A 353 -23.89 8.73 -14.00
CA ASN A 353 -24.52 8.20 -15.21
C ASN A 353 -23.59 7.27 -16.05
N ILE A 354 -22.81 6.43 -15.36
CA ILE A 354 -21.92 5.44 -15.99
C ILE A 354 -22.57 4.06 -15.87
N ASN A 355 -22.69 3.39 -17.01
CA ASN A 355 -23.05 1.97 -17.05
C ASN A 355 -21.87 1.13 -16.54
N LEU A 356 -21.93 0.70 -15.29
CA LEU A 356 -20.88 -0.09 -14.62
C LEU A 356 -21.38 -1.51 -14.30
N GLN A 357 -20.61 -2.50 -14.74
CA GLN A 357 -20.69 -3.88 -14.27
C GLN A 357 -19.47 -4.20 -13.39
N ILE A 358 -19.70 -4.87 -12.27
CA ILE A 358 -18.63 -5.40 -11.42
C ILE A 358 -18.79 -6.91 -11.33
N ASN A 359 -17.75 -7.64 -11.76
CA ASN A 359 -17.63 -9.08 -11.60
C ASN A 359 -16.58 -9.36 -10.52
N ARG A 360 -16.72 -10.47 -9.80
CA ARG A 360 -15.74 -10.93 -8.82
C ARG A 360 -15.41 -12.39 -9.07
N LEU A 361 -14.12 -12.70 -9.10
CA LEU A 361 -13.60 -14.05 -9.27
C LEU A 361 -12.80 -14.44 -8.01
N ASP A 362 -13.44 -15.24 -7.16
CA ASP A 362 -12.81 -15.81 -5.97
C ASP A 362 -12.10 -17.13 -6.31
N ASN A 363 -11.05 -17.44 -5.55
CA ASN A 363 -10.28 -18.68 -5.62
C ASN A 363 -9.70 -19.04 -7.01
N GLN A 364 -9.44 -18.05 -7.87
CA GLN A 364 -8.76 -18.27 -9.15
C GLN A 364 -7.23 -18.15 -9.01
N PRO A 365 -6.45 -19.21 -9.30
CA PRO A 365 -5.00 -19.11 -9.45
C PRO A 365 -4.67 -18.22 -10.65
N LEU A 366 -3.80 -17.22 -10.47
CA LEU A 366 -3.49 -16.23 -11.52
C LEU A 366 -2.95 -16.89 -12.80
N GLN A 367 -2.11 -17.92 -12.66
CA GLN A 367 -1.55 -18.69 -13.77
C GLN A 367 -2.64 -19.38 -14.65
N ASN A 368 -3.83 -19.63 -14.12
CA ASN A 368 -4.92 -20.31 -14.83
C ASN A 368 -5.89 -19.33 -15.53
N LEU A 369 -5.70 -18.01 -15.39
CA LEU A 369 -6.56 -17.02 -16.03
C LEU A 369 -6.54 -17.15 -17.56
N ASN A 370 -7.71 -17.05 -18.15
CA ASN A 370 -7.96 -17.18 -19.58
C ASN A 370 -9.25 -16.42 -19.94
N ALA A 371 -9.49 -16.21 -21.25
CA ALA A 371 -10.61 -15.44 -21.77
C ALA A 371 -11.98 -15.90 -21.26
N GLN A 372 -12.21 -17.22 -21.15
CA GLN A 372 -13.48 -17.77 -20.66
C GLN A 372 -13.67 -17.48 -19.16
N THR A 373 -12.62 -17.66 -18.34
CA THR A 373 -12.68 -17.40 -16.89
C THR A 373 -12.95 -15.94 -16.56
N ILE A 374 -12.39 -14.98 -17.32
CA ILE A 374 -12.67 -13.54 -17.14
C ILE A 374 -13.88 -13.06 -17.96
N ASN A 375 -14.55 -13.96 -18.68
CA ASN A 375 -15.65 -13.70 -19.61
C ASN A 375 -15.32 -12.57 -20.60
N SER A 376 -14.13 -12.54 -21.19
CA SER A 376 -13.75 -11.49 -22.15
C SER A 376 -14.46 -11.64 -23.49
N SER A 377 -14.54 -10.53 -24.25
CA SER A 377 -15.19 -10.48 -25.55
C SER A 377 -14.33 -9.74 -26.57
N ASP A 378 -14.48 -10.06 -27.85
CA ASP A 378 -13.76 -9.37 -28.93
C ASP A 378 -14.25 -7.91 -29.14
N ASN A 379 -15.38 -7.54 -28.53
CA ASN A 379 -15.99 -6.19 -28.61
C ASN A 379 -15.67 -5.29 -27.39
N GLU A 380 -14.59 -5.57 -26.65
CA GLU A 380 -14.14 -4.75 -25.53
C GLU A 380 -12.63 -4.50 -25.56
N THR A 381 -12.23 -3.35 -25.05
CA THR A 381 -10.84 -2.98 -24.84
C THR A 381 -10.44 -3.50 -23.46
N LEU A 382 -9.82 -4.69 -23.43
CA LEU A 382 -9.36 -5.35 -22.20
C LEU A 382 -8.04 -4.73 -21.72
N ILE A 383 -8.00 -4.28 -20.47
CA ILE A 383 -6.81 -3.71 -19.81
C ILE A 383 -6.59 -4.41 -18.46
N VAL A 384 -5.36 -4.84 -18.19
CA VAL A 384 -5.01 -5.56 -16.96
C VAL A 384 -4.29 -4.62 -15.99
N CYS A 385 -4.77 -4.53 -14.75
CA CYS A 385 -4.11 -3.80 -13.67
C CYS A 385 -3.57 -4.80 -12.64
N ALA A 386 -2.26 -5.08 -12.69
CA ALA A 386 -1.59 -5.97 -11.74
C ALA A 386 -0.78 -5.14 -10.74
N GLN A 387 -1.24 -5.07 -9.49
CA GLN A 387 -0.75 -4.11 -8.51
C GLN A 387 -0.49 -4.78 -7.15
N PHE A 388 0.79 -4.97 -6.80
CA PHE A 388 1.25 -5.53 -5.51
C PHE A 388 0.71 -6.94 -5.21
N ARG A 389 0.68 -7.82 -6.21
CA ARG A 389 0.12 -9.18 -6.12
C ARG A 389 0.98 -10.25 -6.79
N LEU A 390 1.90 -9.88 -7.68
CA LEU A 390 2.69 -10.84 -8.47
C LEU A 390 3.96 -11.28 -7.74
N HIS A 391 4.47 -10.47 -6.80
CA HIS A 391 5.58 -10.85 -5.92
C HIS A 391 5.28 -12.02 -4.97
N HIS A 392 4.02 -12.49 -4.90
CA HIS A 392 3.62 -13.70 -4.17
C HIS A 392 3.57 -14.97 -5.02
N LEU A 393 3.58 -14.86 -6.35
CA LEU A 393 3.71 -16.02 -7.24
C LEU A 393 5.13 -16.62 -7.09
N SER A 394 5.24 -17.95 -7.05
CA SER A 394 6.52 -18.65 -6.92
C SER A 394 7.43 -18.41 -8.12
N HIS A 395 8.73 -18.40 -7.83
CA HIS A 395 9.80 -18.41 -8.84
C HIS A 395 10.89 -19.45 -8.51
N ASN A 396 10.60 -20.39 -7.60
CA ASN A 396 11.60 -21.28 -7.00
C ASN A 396 11.59 -22.69 -7.60
N THR A 397 10.43 -23.32 -7.66
CA THR A 397 10.22 -24.69 -8.17
C THR A 397 9.54 -24.69 -9.52
N LEU A 398 8.51 -23.85 -9.65
CA LEU A 398 7.88 -23.43 -10.90
C LEU A 398 7.97 -21.91 -10.97
N ASP A 399 8.06 -21.38 -12.18
CA ASP A 399 8.07 -19.93 -12.42
C ASP A 399 6.65 -19.45 -12.72
N GLU A 400 5.81 -19.47 -11.69
CA GLU A 400 4.40 -19.11 -11.74
C GLU A 400 4.20 -17.66 -12.24
N ARG A 401 5.20 -16.80 -12.08
CA ARG A 401 5.22 -15.43 -12.64
C ARG A 401 5.25 -15.48 -14.16
N THR A 402 6.22 -16.19 -14.72
CA THR A 402 6.37 -16.32 -16.17
C THR A 402 5.20 -17.10 -16.78
N GLU A 403 4.65 -18.09 -16.06
CA GLU A 403 3.41 -18.76 -16.46
C GLU A 403 2.21 -17.81 -16.49
N PHE A 404 2.02 -17.00 -15.44
CA PHE A 404 1.00 -15.96 -15.40
C PHE A 404 1.15 -14.94 -16.53
N LEU A 405 2.35 -14.44 -16.81
CA LEU A 405 2.57 -13.50 -17.91
C LEU A 405 2.29 -14.14 -19.28
N ARG A 406 2.61 -15.42 -19.48
CA ARG A 406 2.18 -16.16 -20.68
C ARG A 406 0.66 -16.32 -20.75
N SER A 407 -0.02 -16.49 -19.61
CA SER A 407 -1.48 -16.50 -19.55
C SER A 407 -2.08 -15.13 -19.89
N LEU A 408 -1.45 -14.04 -19.45
CA LEU A 408 -1.81 -12.68 -19.90
C LEU A 408 -1.59 -12.48 -21.41
N ARG A 409 -0.50 -12.98 -22.00
CA ARG A 409 -0.30 -12.89 -23.46
C ARG A 409 -1.42 -13.61 -24.24
N ARG A 410 -1.88 -14.77 -23.76
CA ARG A 410 -2.96 -15.56 -24.39
C ARG A 410 -4.37 -14.96 -24.29
N ILE A 411 -4.60 -13.94 -23.46
CA ILE A 411 -5.89 -13.21 -23.41
C ILE A 411 -5.84 -11.88 -24.17
N GLU A 412 -4.73 -11.60 -24.85
CA GLU A 412 -4.53 -10.47 -25.78
C GLU A 412 -5.03 -9.10 -25.27
N PRO A 413 -4.58 -8.63 -24.09
CA PRO A 413 -5.01 -7.36 -23.54
C PRO A 413 -4.44 -6.19 -24.37
N LYS A 414 -5.22 -5.12 -24.53
CA LYS A 414 -4.77 -3.84 -25.12
C LYS A 414 -3.56 -3.27 -24.39
N GLY A 415 -3.47 -3.50 -23.08
CA GLY A 415 -2.27 -3.24 -22.30
C GLY A 415 -2.31 -3.86 -20.90
N VAL A 416 -1.13 -4.01 -20.31
CA VAL A 416 -0.90 -4.47 -18.95
C VAL A 416 -0.20 -3.36 -18.18
N ILE A 417 -0.83 -2.90 -17.09
CA ILE A 417 -0.26 -1.96 -16.14
C ILE A 417 0.26 -2.78 -14.96
N LEU A 418 1.57 -2.74 -14.76
CA LEU A 418 2.26 -3.45 -13.68
C LEU A 418 2.76 -2.45 -12.64
N SER A 419 2.31 -2.62 -11.40
CA SER A 419 2.86 -1.93 -10.23
C SER A 419 3.34 -2.91 -9.17
N GLU A 420 4.60 -2.79 -8.74
CA GLU A 420 5.19 -3.71 -7.77
C GLU A 420 6.17 -3.01 -6.82
N ASN A 421 6.51 -3.68 -5.72
CA ASN A 421 7.54 -3.22 -4.78
C ASN A 421 8.93 -3.25 -5.44
N ASP A 422 9.69 -2.15 -5.37
CA ASP A 422 11.04 -2.09 -5.94
C ASP A 422 12.08 -2.53 -4.90
N ILE A 423 12.11 -3.84 -4.60
CA ILE A 423 12.91 -4.45 -3.52
C ILE A 423 13.46 -5.82 -3.97
N GLU A 424 14.69 -6.14 -3.55
CA GLU A 424 15.29 -7.46 -3.74
C GLU A 424 14.51 -8.61 -3.07
N CYS A 425 14.58 -9.80 -3.65
CA CYS A 425 13.86 -10.98 -3.15
C CYS A 425 14.33 -11.43 -1.77
N SER A 426 13.37 -11.60 -0.86
CA SER A 426 13.55 -12.06 0.52
C SER A 426 13.46 -13.59 0.69
N CYS A 427 13.27 -14.34 -0.38
CA CYS A 427 13.01 -15.78 -0.32
C CYS A 427 14.27 -16.63 -0.06
N SER A 428 14.07 -17.87 0.39
CA SER A 428 15.14 -18.79 0.79
C SER A 428 16.04 -19.30 -0.34
N SER A 429 15.64 -19.17 -1.62
CA SER A 429 16.53 -19.45 -2.76
C SER A 429 17.44 -18.27 -3.09
N CYS A 430 17.06 -17.05 -2.67
CA CYS A 430 17.74 -15.79 -2.95
C CYS A 430 18.60 -15.28 -1.77
N GLY A 431 18.76 -16.09 -0.72
CA GLY A 431 19.60 -15.79 0.44
C GLY A 431 19.29 -16.66 1.65
N ASN A 432 20.15 -16.57 2.67
CA ASN A 432 19.86 -17.16 3.98
C ASN A 432 18.78 -16.37 4.74
N PHE A 433 18.31 -16.91 5.87
CA PHE A 433 17.28 -16.27 6.69
C PHE A 433 17.64 -14.83 7.08
N ALA A 434 18.87 -14.57 7.53
CA ALA A 434 19.32 -13.23 7.92
C ALA A 434 19.22 -12.20 6.78
N ALA A 435 19.68 -12.55 5.57
CA ALA A 435 19.60 -11.68 4.39
C ALA A 435 18.14 -11.41 3.99
N GLY A 436 17.31 -12.45 3.91
CA GLY A 436 15.89 -12.31 3.58
C GLY A 436 15.09 -11.57 4.65
N PHE A 437 15.45 -11.70 5.91
CA PHE A 437 14.86 -10.94 7.02
C PHE A 437 15.25 -9.47 6.97
N SER A 438 16.52 -9.15 6.72
CA SER A 438 17.00 -7.76 6.57
C SER A 438 16.28 -7.00 5.45
N ARG A 439 16.01 -7.65 4.31
CA ARG A 439 15.23 -7.07 3.20
C ARG A 439 13.78 -6.72 3.63
N ARG A 440 13.13 -7.60 4.40
CA ARG A 440 11.77 -7.39 4.93
C ARG A 440 11.72 -6.34 6.05
N VAL A 441 12.79 -6.24 6.85
CA VAL A 441 12.97 -5.15 7.84
C VAL A 441 13.10 -3.80 7.15
N GLU A 442 13.79 -3.70 6.01
CA GLU A 442 13.89 -2.45 5.24
C GLU A 442 12.54 -2.01 4.65
N TYR A 443 11.77 -2.96 4.09
CA TYR A 443 10.39 -2.71 3.62
C TYR A 443 9.53 -2.13 4.75
N LEU A 444 9.49 -2.81 5.91
CA LEU A 444 8.65 -2.38 7.02
C LEU A 444 9.15 -1.07 7.66
N TRP A 445 10.47 -0.85 7.73
CA TRP A 445 11.02 0.43 8.19
C TRP A 445 10.51 1.59 7.33
N ARG A 446 10.61 1.48 6.00
CA ARG A 446 10.12 2.52 5.09
C ARG A 446 8.62 2.76 5.26
N PHE A 447 7.83 1.70 5.44
CA PHE A 447 6.41 1.82 5.74
C PHE A 447 6.19 2.61 7.03
N LEU A 448 6.76 2.15 8.16
CA LEU A 448 6.62 2.74 9.50
C LEU A 448 7.16 4.18 9.61
N ASP A 449 8.25 4.50 8.92
CA ASP A 449 8.83 5.85 8.89
C ASP A 449 7.95 6.80 8.06
N SER A 450 7.42 6.36 6.91
CA SER A 450 6.48 7.16 6.12
C SER A 450 5.14 7.40 6.82
N THR A 451 4.58 6.39 7.49
CA THR A 451 3.36 6.53 8.29
C THR A 451 3.59 7.36 9.57
N SER A 452 4.81 7.39 10.12
CA SER A 452 5.17 8.29 11.23
C SER A 452 5.09 9.76 10.83
N SER A 453 5.48 10.08 9.59
CA SER A 453 5.40 11.43 9.04
C SER A 453 3.97 11.80 8.64
N ALA A 454 3.23 10.86 8.04
CA ALA A 454 1.90 11.08 7.49
C ALA A 454 0.78 11.23 8.55
N PHE A 455 0.79 10.40 9.61
CA PHE A 455 -0.28 10.37 10.59
C PHE A 455 0.02 11.24 11.82
N LYS A 456 -0.86 12.21 12.08
CA LYS A 456 -0.78 13.08 13.27
C LYS A 456 -1.07 12.28 14.56
N GLY A 457 -0.07 12.13 15.41
CA GLY A 457 -0.19 11.52 16.74
C GLY A 457 0.13 10.02 16.79
N ARG A 458 0.71 9.57 17.91
CA ARG A 458 1.23 8.19 18.05
C ARG A 458 0.15 7.12 18.28
N GLU A 459 -1.08 7.51 18.59
CA GLU A 459 -2.17 6.59 18.96
C GLU A 459 -3.24 6.37 17.86
N SER A 460 -3.00 6.73 16.59
CA SER A 460 -3.98 6.47 15.51
C SER A 460 -4.17 4.97 15.31
N SER A 461 -5.39 4.49 15.56
CA SER A 461 -5.80 3.11 15.33
C SER A 461 -5.87 2.80 13.83
N GLU A 462 -6.27 3.76 12.99
CA GLU A 462 -6.27 3.61 11.53
C GLU A 462 -4.87 3.29 11.00
N ARG A 463 -3.86 4.00 11.53
CA ARG A 463 -2.46 3.75 11.21
C ARG A 463 -2.00 2.38 11.71
N GLN A 464 -2.32 2.03 12.96
CA GLN A 464 -1.97 0.72 13.53
C GLN A 464 -2.55 -0.45 12.71
N LEU A 465 -3.74 -0.31 12.12
CA LEU A 465 -4.31 -1.31 11.22
C LEU A 465 -3.46 -1.49 9.95
N MET A 466 -3.10 -0.39 9.29
CA MET A 466 -2.29 -0.42 8.07
C MET A 466 -0.88 -0.95 8.32
N GLU A 467 -0.28 -0.59 9.46
CA GLU A 467 1.05 -1.05 9.89
C GLU A 467 1.05 -2.51 10.32
N GLY A 468 -0.02 -2.96 11.00
CA GLY A 468 -0.22 -4.36 11.36
C GLY A 468 -0.38 -5.26 10.13
N GLU A 469 -1.05 -4.77 9.09
CA GLU A 469 -1.14 -5.46 7.80
C GLU A 469 0.21 -5.47 7.06
N ALA A 470 0.92 -4.33 6.98
CA ALA A 470 2.27 -4.24 6.40
C ALA A 470 3.26 -5.19 7.08
N ALA A 471 3.18 -5.32 8.40
CA ALA A 471 4.08 -6.13 9.21
C ALA A 471 3.96 -7.64 8.95
N LYS A 472 2.87 -8.13 8.32
CA LYS A 472 2.77 -9.52 7.85
C LYS A 472 3.93 -9.89 6.93
N ALA A 473 4.49 -8.94 6.18
CA ALA A 473 5.62 -9.17 5.30
C ALA A 473 6.83 -9.79 6.04
N LEU A 474 7.05 -9.48 7.33
CA LEU A 474 8.15 -10.05 8.13
C LEU A 474 8.03 -11.55 8.40
N THR A 475 6.80 -12.07 8.52
CA THR A 475 6.52 -13.48 8.80
C THR A 475 6.16 -14.28 7.55
N ASN A 476 5.61 -13.61 6.54
CA ASN A 476 5.16 -14.24 5.32
C ASN A 476 6.35 -14.83 4.53
N ARG A 477 6.20 -16.08 4.09
CA ARG A 477 7.20 -16.88 3.34
C ARG A 477 7.02 -16.79 1.81
N GLY A 478 5.82 -16.41 1.36
CA GLY A 478 5.50 -16.07 -0.03
C GLY A 478 5.96 -14.66 -0.45
N GLU A 479 6.50 -13.86 0.46
CA GLU A 479 7.12 -12.56 0.17
C GLU A 479 8.40 -12.70 -0.67
N MET A 480 8.22 -12.72 -1.99
CA MET A 480 9.27 -12.99 -2.97
C MET A 480 9.43 -11.79 -3.92
N ASN A 481 9.56 -10.58 -3.36
CA ASN A 481 9.74 -9.32 -4.08
C ASN A 481 10.84 -9.38 -5.17
N GLU A 482 10.70 -8.62 -6.24
CA GLU A 482 11.72 -8.51 -7.29
C GLU A 482 11.87 -7.04 -7.71
N GLY A 483 13.11 -6.59 -7.87
CA GLY A 483 13.41 -5.25 -8.41
C GLY A 483 12.92 -5.10 -9.85
N LYS A 484 12.58 -3.87 -10.21
CA LYS A 484 11.96 -3.51 -11.49
C LYS A 484 12.65 -4.10 -12.73
N GLU A 485 13.99 -4.20 -12.75
CA GLU A 485 14.74 -4.71 -13.91
C GLU A 485 14.37 -6.16 -14.24
N LYS A 486 14.20 -7.00 -13.21
CA LYS A 486 13.79 -8.40 -13.39
C LYS A 486 12.36 -8.52 -13.89
N TRP A 487 11.45 -7.68 -13.38
CA TRP A 487 10.09 -7.60 -13.92
C TRP A 487 10.09 -7.19 -15.40
N CYS A 488 10.92 -6.22 -15.80
CA CYS A 488 11.07 -5.83 -17.20
C CYS A 488 11.64 -6.97 -18.06
N GLU A 489 12.62 -7.73 -17.57
CA GLU A 489 13.12 -8.95 -18.23
C GLU A 489 12.04 -10.01 -18.41
N ARG A 490 11.22 -10.26 -17.38
CA ARG A 490 10.10 -11.20 -17.42
C ARG A 490 9.00 -10.79 -18.40
N MET A 491 8.62 -9.51 -18.41
CA MET A 491 7.63 -8.98 -19.36
C MET A 491 8.10 -9.17 -20.81
N ARG A 492 9.34 -8.78 -21.13
CA ARG A 492 9.94 -9.03 -22.45
C ARG A 492 10.02 -10.52 -22.79
N GLY A 493 10.48 -11.35 -21.86
CA GLY A 493 10.54 -12.82 -22.02
C GLY A 493 9.19 -13.51 -22.14
N ALA A 494 8.09 -12.80 -21.88
CA ALA A 494 6.71 -13.25 -22.09
C ALA A 494 6.05 -12.63 -23.35
N GLY A 495 6.80 -11.90 -24.17
CA GLY A 495 6.30 -11.28 -25.41
C GLY A 495 5.57 -9.95 -25.21
N PHE A 496 6.00 -9.14 -24.23
CA PHE A 496 5.52 -7.76 -24.04
C PHE A 496 6.62 -6.74 -24.30
N VAL A 497 6.24 -5.60 -24.88
CA VAL A 497 7.09 -4.41 -25.04
C VAL A 497 6.66 -3.32 -24.06
N GLY A 498 7.64 -2.61 -23.48
CA GLY A 498 7.39 -1.51 -22.55
C GLY A 498 6.94 -0.27 -23.31
N GLU A 499 5.84 0.34 -22.86
CA GLU A 499 5.25 1.54 -23.44
C GLU A 499 5.62 2.76 -22.60
N ALA A 500 5.90 3.90 -23.25
CA ALA A 500 6.13 5.15 -22.54
C ALA A 500 4.83 5.63 -21.86
N LEU A 501 4.91 5.97 -20.57
CA LEU A 501 3.85 6.69 -19.87
C LEU A 501 3.72 8.10 -20.46
N GLY A 502 2.51 8.48 -20.89
CA GLY A 502 2.23 9.78 -21.49
C GLY A 502 2.47 10.95 -20.54
N GLU A 503 2.68 12.15 -21.11
CA GLU A 503 3.02 13.35 -20.34
C GLU A 503 1.97 13.67 -19.25
N ASP A 504 0.68 13.58 -19.58
CA ASP A 504 -0.45 13.72 -18.63
C ASP A 504 -0.37 12.72 -17.46
N THR A 505 0.06 11.48 -17.72
CA THR A 505 0.25 10.45 -16.68
C THR A 505 1.38 10.85 -15.75
N ILE A 506 2.48 11.35 -16.30
CA ILE A 506 3.64 11.77 -15.53
C ILE A 506 3.36 13.03 -14.71
N ASP A 507 2.71 14.04 -15.31
CA ASP A 507 2.37 15.29 -14.63
C ASP A 507 1.23 15.12 -13.62
N GLY A 508 0.27 14.23 -13.88
CA GLY A 508 -0.71 13.78 -12.89
C GLY A 508 -0.03 13.16 -11.66
N GLY A 509 0.94 12.27 -11.87
CA GLY A 509 1.74 11.68 -10.79
C GLY A 509 2.53 12.72 -9.99
N ARG A 510 3.18 13.67 -10.67
CA ARG A 510 3.89 14.80 -10.03
C ARG A 510 2.94 15.70 -9.24
N ALA A 511 1.79 16.05 -9.80
CA ALA A 511 0.79 16.90 -9.16
C ALA A 511 0.16 16.23 -7.94
N LEU A 512 -0.05 14.91 -7.99
CA LEU A 512 -0.52 14.13 -6.85
C LEU A 512 0.47 14.16 -5.69
N LEU A 513 1.77 13.94 -5.94
CA LEU A 513 2.77 13.91 -4.86
C LEU A 513 2.91 15.24 -4.11
N ARG A 514 2.62 16.38 -4.75
CA ARG A 514 2.60 17.71 -4.09
C ARG A 514 1.59 17.81 -2.93
N LYS A 515 0.62 16.89 -2.83
CA LYS A 515 -0.36 16.82 -1.73
C LYS A 515 0.15 16.11 -0.47
N TYR A 516 1.27 15.39 -0.58
CA TYR A 516 1.82 14.55 0.48
C TYR A 516 3.11 15.16 1.07
N ASP A 517 3.70 14.47 2.06
CA ASP A 517 4.97 14.85 2.66
C ASP A 517 6.08 15.01 1.61
N SER A 518 6.87 16.09 1.70
CA SER A 518 7.89 16.45 0.71
C SER A 518 9.08 15.49 0.60
N ASN A 519 9.18 14.49 1.49
CA ASN A 519 10.13 13.39 1.38
C ASN A 519 9.68 12.30 0.39
N TRP A 520 8.48 12.40 -0.19
CA TRP A 520 8.04 11.57 -1.32
C TRP A 520 8.56 12.12 -2.64
N GLU A 521 9.26 11.29 -3.41
CA GLU A 521 9.75 11.63 -4.75
C GLU A 521 9.18 10.68 -5.80
N MET A 522 8.96 11.21 -7.01
CA MET A 522 8.75 10.43 -8.22
C MET A 522 10.02 10.49 -9.07
N ARG A 523 10.44 9.37 -9.66
CA ARG A 523 11.43 9.35 -10.74
C ARG A 523 10.86 8.60 -11.94
N VAL A 524 11.04 9.19 -13.12
CA VAL A 524 10.74 8.55 -14.40
C VAL A 524 12.05 8.09 -15.00
N GLU A 525 12.07 6.89 -15.57
CA GLU A 525 13.19 6.41 -16.35
C GLU A 525 12.74 6.18 -17.79
N GLU A 526 13.45 6.79 -18.75
CA GLU A 526 13.14 6.73 -20.17
C GLU A 526 13.23 5.29 -20.72
N LYS A 527 14.13 4.50 -20.15
CA LYS A 527 14.29 3.08 -20.48
C LYS A 527 13.16 2.28 -19.83
N ASP A 528 12.43 1.53 -20.65
CA ASP A 528 11.26 0.71 -20.25
C ASP A 528 10.09 1.51 -19.63
N GLY A 529 10.11 2.85 -19.77
CA GLY A 529 8.95 3.73 -19.61
C GLY A 529 8.35 3.84 -18.20
N PHE A 530 9.06 3.47 -17.13
CA PHE A 530 8.46 3.33 -15.80
C PHE A 530 8.58 4.57 -14.91
N ALA A 531 7.64 4.67 -13.96
CA ALA A 531 7.60 5.67 -12.90
C ALA A 531 7.80 5.02 -11.52
N GLY A 532 8.92 5.35 -10.86
CA GLY A 532 9.27 4.88 -9.51
C GLY A 532 8.87 5.88 -8.42
N LEU A 533 8.14 5.40 -7.42
CA LEU A 533 7.89 6.10 -6.15
C LEU A 533 9.08 5.90 -5.20
N ARG A 534 9.47 6.93 -4.46
CA ARG A 534 10.58 6.89 -3.49
C ARG A 534 10.22 7.62 -2.20
N TRP A 535 10.78 7.16 -1.08
CA TRP A 535 10.68 7.80 0.23
C TRP A 535 12.07 8.11 0.77
N LYS A 536 12.34 9.38 1.08
CA LYS A 536 13.66 9.88 1.54
C LYS A 536 14.81 9.37 0.64
N GLY A 537 14.63 9.50 -0.68
CA GLY A 537 15.56 9.01 -1.69
C GLY A 537 15.65 7.49 -1.89
N GLN A 538 15.01 6.65 -1.06
CA GLN A 538 15.01 5.18 -1.22
C GLN A 538 13.86 4.73 -2.14
N PRO A 539 14.07 3.77 -3.06
CA PRO A 539 13.00 3.25 -3.92
C PRO A 539 11.90 2.62 -3.06
N VAL A 540 10.63 2.76 -3.48
CA VAL A 540 9.46 2.20 -2.78
C VAL A 540 8.74 1.17 -3.63
N SER A 541 8.24 1.63 -4.77
CA SER A 541 7.49 0.86 -5.76
C SER A 541 7.73 1.45 -7.14
N PHE A 542 7.41 0.70 -8.18
CA PHE A 542 7.45 1.18 -9.57
C PHE A 542 6.12 0.88 -10.26
N CYS A 543 5.81 1.66 -11.29
CA CYS A 543 4.64 1.53 -12.15
C CYS A 543 5.10 1.56 -13.61
N SER A 544 4.57 0.67 -14.43
CA SER A 544 4.98 0.51 -15.84
C SER A 544 3.79 0.09 -16.71
N LEU A 545 3.79 0.50 -17.97
CA LEU A 545 2.79 0.16 -18.98
C LEU A 545 3.41 -0.75 -20.04
N TRP A 546 2.69 -1.78 -20.45
CA TRP A 546 3.16 -2.79 -21.39
C TRP A 546 2.10 -3.11 -22.43
N LYS A 547 2.53 -3.38 -23.67
CA LYS A 547 1.69 -3.86 -24.78
C LYS A 547 2.26 -5.18 -25.31
N LEU A 548 1.46 -5.93 -26.07
CA LEU A 548 1.98 -7.11 -26.77
C LEU A 548 3.07 -6.70 -27.76
N ASP A 549 4.17 -7.46 -27.82
CA ASP A 549 5.08 -7.35 -28.94
C ASP A 549 4.46 -8.05 -30.16
N MET A 550 4.18 -7.25 -31.19
CA MET A 550 3.57 -7.68 -32.45
C MET A 550 4.60 -8.23 -33.44
N ASN A 551 5.91 -8.05 -33.18
CA ASN A 551 6.99 -8.59 -34.03
C ASN A 551 7.25 -10.08 -33.80
N ASP A 552 6.68 -10.65 -32.73
CA ASP A 552 6.85 -12.03 -32.26
C ASP A 552 5.63 -12.90 -32.69
N SER A 553 5.14 -12.68 -33.92
CA SER A 553 3.93 -13.28 -34.53
C SER A 553 4.25 -14.37 -35.54
#